data_AF-A0A849ZDJ1-F1
#
_entry.id   AF-A0A849ZDJ1-F1
#
_cell.length_a   1.000
_cell.length_b   1.000
_cell.length_c   1.000
_cell.angle_alpha   90.00
_cell.angle_beta   90.00
_cell.angle_gamma   90.00
#
_symmetry.space_group_name_H-M   'P 1'
#
loop_
_entity.id
_entity.type
_entity.pdbx_description
1 polymer ?
#
loop_
_entity_poly.entity_id
_entity_poly.type
_entity_poly.pdbx_seq_one_letter_code
_entity_poly.pdbx_strand_id
1 'polypeptide(L)' 'MKTAISVPDAVLRRADQFARRRKMSRSALFTQAMEEFLARRERRRVAEQLERAHRDVDSSLDPVLDEMQRRTLFTEEW' A
#
# COMPACT_ATOMS: atom_id res chain seq x y z
N MET A 1 -13.44 15.24 -13.50
CA MET A 1 -14.12 16.32 -12.74
C MET A 1 -13.07 17.32 -12.28
N LYS A 2 -13.35 18.63 -12.27
CA LYS A 2 -12.46 19.65 -11.70
C LYS A 2 -13.04 20.13 -10.36
N THR A 3 -12.21 20.13 -9.33
CA THR A 3 -12.60 20.54 -7.97
C THR A 3 -11.51 21.44 -7.39
N ALA A 4 -11.90 22.52 -6.72
CA ALA A 4 -10.96 23.36 -5.97
C ALA A 4 -10.79 22.81 -4.55
N ILE A 5 -9.54 22.73 -4.09
CA ILE A 5 -9.20 22.29 -2.73
C ILE A 5 -8.29 23.31 -2.07
N SER A 6 -8.45 23.48 -0.75
CA SER A 6 -7.53 24.29 0.06
C SER A 6 -6.30 23.45 0.40
N VAL A 7 -5.11 23.96 0.07
CA VAL A 7 -3.82 23.32 0.36
C VAL A 7 -2.89 24.37 0.96
N PRO A 8 -2.18 24.08 2.06
CA PRO A 8 -1.23 25.03 2.63
C PRO A 8 -0.15 25.44 1.61
N ASP A 9 0.18 26.72 1.54
CA ASP A 9 1.12 27.26 0.54
C ASP A 9 2.48 26.55 0.55
N ALA A 10 2.98 26.19 1.74
CA ALA A 10 4.24 25.47 1.87
C ALA A 10 4.21 24.09 1.18
N VAL A 11 3.06 23.42 1.18
CA VAL A 11 2.86 22.14 0.50
C VAL A 11 2.74 22.38 -1.00
N LEU A 12 1.94 23.37 -1.41
CA LEU A 12 1.75 23.69 -2.83
C LEU A 12 3.07 24.05 -3.52
N ARG A 13 3.91 24.90 -2.89
CA ARG A 13 5.24 25.25 -3.42
C ARG A 13 6.14 24.04 -3.61
N ARG A 14 6.14 23.10 -2.66
CA ARG A 14 6.92 21.86 -2.76
C ARG A 14 6.41 20.97 -3.88
N ALA A 15 5.09 20.83 -4.00
CA ALA A 15 4.46 20.08 -5.08
C ALA A 15 4.78 20.67 -6.46
N ASP A 16 4.69 21.99 -6.61
CA ASP A 16 5.05 22.71 -7.85
C ASP A 16 6.50 22.48 -8.26
N GLN A 17 7.42 22.57 -7.30
CA GLN A 17 8.84 22.33 -7.55
C GLN A 17 9.10 20.89 -8.00
N PHE A 18 8.45 19.92 -7.35
CA PHE A 18 8.55 18.51 -7.72
C PHE A 18 7.99 18.24 -9.11
N ALA A 19 6.78 18.74 -9.39
CA ALA A 19 6.10 18.57 -10.67
C ALA A 19 6.94 19.13 -11.83
N ARG A 20 7.51 20.34 -11.66
CA ARG A 20 8.41 20.96 -12.63
C ARG A 20 9.64 20.10 -12.92
N ARG A 21 10.32 19.58 -11.89
CA ARG A 21 11.49 18.71 -12.07
C ARG A 21 11.16 17.43 -12.83
N ARG A 22 9.94 16.91 -12.67
CA ARG A 22 9.45 15.70 -13.32
C ARG A 22 8.71 15.96 -14.63
N LYS A 23 8.67 17.20 -15.12
CA LYS A 23 7.96 17.61 -16.35
C LYS A 23 6.49 17.16 -16.36
N MET A 24 5.82 17.16 -15.21
CA MET A 24 4.41 16.81 -15.08
C MET A 24 3.58 18.01 -14.63
N SER A 25 2.28 17.99 -14.90
CA SER A 25 1.36 19.00 -14.40
C SER A 25 1.09 18.81 -12.91
N ARG A 26 0.69 19.88 -12.22
CA ARG A 26 0.21 19.80 -10.84
C ARG A 26 -0.92 18.80 -10.66
N SER A 27 -1.92 18.82 -11.55
CA SER A 27 -3.06 17.92 -11.46
C SER A 27 -2.63 16.47 -11.59
N ALA A 28 -1.70 16.17 -12.49
CA ALA A 28 -1.15 14.82 -12.64
C ALA A 28 -0.44 14.36 -11.36
N LEU A 29 0.37 15.23 -10.73
CA LEU A 29 1.02 14.93 -9.46
C LEU A 29 0.01 14.61 -8.35
N PHE A 30 -1.02 15.46 -8.17
CA PHE A 30 -2.01 15.25 -7.12
C PHE A 30 -2.85 13.99 -7.37
N THR A 31 -3.23 13.71 -8.63
CA THR A 31 -3.94 12.48 -8.99
C THR A 31 -3.10 11.25 -8.64
N GLN A 32 -1.85 11.19 -9.11
CA GLN A 32 -0.96 10.05 -8.85
C GLN A 32 -0.73 9.85 -7.34
N ALA A 33 -0.49 10.93 -6.60
CA ALA A 33 -0.28 10.85 -5.15
C ALA A 33 -1.52 10.30 -4.42
N MET A 34 -2.72 10.67 -4.86
CA MET A 34 -3.97 10.22 -4.27
C MET A 34 -4.26 8.75 -4.58
N GLU A 35 -4.04 8.31 -5.82
CA GLU A 35 -4.14 6.91 -6.21
C GLU A 35 -3.19 6.04 -5.37
N GLU A 36 -1.93 6.45 -5.25
CA GLU A 36 -0.92 5.72 -4.48
C GLU A 36 -1.25 5.69 -2.98
N PHE A 37 -1.78 6.77 -2.43
CA PHE A 37 -2.22 6.86 -1.03
C PHE A 37 -3.40 5.94 -0.74
N LEU A 38 -4.40 5.91 -1.63
CA LEU A 38 -5.59 5.06 -1.48
C LEU A 38 -5.21 3.58 -1.63
N ALA A 39 -4.46 3.22 -2.67
CA ALA A 39 -4.02 1.85 -2.91
C ALA A 39 -3.23 1.26 -1.73
N ARG A 40 -2.37 2.06 -1.08
CA ARG A 40 -1.65 1.65 0.14
C ARG A 40 -2.59 1.33 1.30
N ARG A 41 -3.66 2.09 1.46
CA ARG A 41 -4.62 1.90 2.56
C ARG A 41 -5.59 0.76 2.29
N GLU A 42 -5.99 0.55 1.04
CA GLU A 42 -6.77 -0.62 0.65
C GLU A 42 -6.01 -1.91 0.93
N ARG A 43 -4.73 -1.99 0.53
CA ARG A 43 -3.88 -3.16 0.86
C ARG A 43 -3.80 -3.42 2.36
N ARG A 44 -3.60 -2.37 3.16
CA ARG A 44 -3.57 -2.49 4.62
C ARG A 44 -4.92 -2.96 5.19
N ARG A 45 -6.03 -2.45 4.65
CA ARG A 45 -7.38 -2.87 5.07
C ARG A 45 -7.62 -4.35 4.78
N VAL A 46 -7.15 -4.87 3.65
CA VAL A 46 -7.25 -6.30 3.33
C VAL A 46 -6.47 -7.13 4.33
N ALA A 47 -5.23 -6.76 4.65
CA ALA A 47 -4.43 -7.45 5.67
C ALA A 47 -5.12 -7.44 7.05
N GLU A 48 -5.60 -6.28 7.50
CA GLU A 48 -6.31 -6.15 8.78
C GLU A 48 -7.66 -6.90 8.81
N GLN A 49 -8.30 -7.11 7.65
CA GLN A 49 -9.51 -7.92 7.53
C GLN A 49 -9.17 -9.41 7.59
N LEU A 50 -8.08 -9.83 6.95
CA LEU A 50 -7.59 -11.21 7.01
C LEU A 50 -7.24 -11.59 8.46
N GLU A 51 -6.43 -10.77 9.13
CA GLU A 51 -6.07 -10.98 10.53
C GLU A 51 -7.29 -11.08 11.46
N ARG A 52 -8.33 -10.27 11.21
CA ARG A 52 -9.58 -10.35 11.97
C ARG A 52 -10.34 -11.64 11.69
N ALA A 53 -10.47 -12.05 10.43
CA ALA A 53 -11.13 -13.30 10.07
C ALA A 53 -10.43 -14.53 10.67
N HIS A 54 -9.10 -14.49 10.73
CA HIS A 54 -8.27 -15.55 11.31
C HIS A 54 -8.21 -15.55 12.85
N ARG A 55 -8.72 -14.52 13.52
CA ARG A 55 -8.67 -14.42 14.99
C ARG A 55 -9.60 -15.41 15.67
N ASP A 56 -10.77 -15.64 15.06
CA ASP A 56 -11.85 -16.44 15.64
C ASP A 56 -11.97 -17.83 14.98
N VAL A 57 -11.05 -18.17 14.07
CA VAL A 57 -11.00 -19.45 13.35
C VAL A 57 -9.65 -20.11 13.61
N ASP A 58 -9.68 -21.37 14.06
CA ASP A 58 -8.46 -22.18 14.10
C ASP A 58 -7.93 -22.33 12.68
N SER A 59 -6.84 -21.63 12.41
CA SER A 59 -6.16 -21.59 11.12
C SER A 59 -4.77 -22.21 11.21
N SER A 60 -4.55 -23.03 12.25
CA SER A 60 -3.38 -23.89 12.30
C SER A 60 -3.37 -24.84 11.10
N LEU A 61 -2.21 -24.99 10.49
CA LEU A 61 -2.00 -26.01 9.46
C LEU A 61 -1.93 -27.37 10.14
N ASP A 62 -2.36 -28.42 9.43
CA ASP A 62 -2.07 -29.79 9.85
C ASP A 62 -0.56 -29.93 10.10
N PRO A 63 -0.12 -30.51 11.23
CA PRO A 63 1.29 -30.58 11.60
C PRO A 63 2.20 -31.21 10.53
N VAL A 64 1.68 -32.15 9.73
CA VAL A 64 2.44 -32.78 8.65
C VAL A 64 2.60 -31.81 7.48
N LEU A 65 1.55 -31.07 7.13
CA LEU A 65 1.62 -30.05 6.06
C LEU A 65 2.51 -28.88 6.46
N ASP A 66 2.45 -28.46 7.72
CA ASP A 66 3.30 -27.40 8.26
C ASP A 66 4.79 -27.76 8.19
N GLU A 67 5.16 -28.98 8.61
CA GLU A 67 6.53 -29.48 8.52
C GLU A 67 7.02 -29.59 7.06
N MET A 68 6.17 -30.08 6.15
CA MET A 68 6.49 -30.15 4.72
C MET A 68 6.73 -28.77 4.10
N GLN A 69 5.89 -27.78 4.45
CA GLN A 69 6.03 -26.41 3.96
C GLN A 69 7.32 -25.75 4.50
N ARG A 70 7.62 -25.89 5.79
CA ARG A 70 8.85 -25.35 6.40
C ARG A 70 10.10 -25.89 5.71
N ARG A 71 10.17 -27.19 5.42
CA ARG A 71 11.31 -27.81 4.72
C ARG A 71 11.56 -27.23 3.33
N THR A 72 10.51 -26.82 2.63
CA THR A 72 10.63 -26.21 1.30
C THR A 72 11.23 -24.80 1.39
N LEU A 73 10.89 -24.02 2.43
CA LEU A 73 11.42 -22.67 2.64
C LEU A 73 12.91 -22.65 3.01
N PHE A 74 13.44 -23.71 3.65
CA PHE A 74 14.86 -23.84 3.98
C PHE A 74 15.74 -24.31 2.81
N THR A 75 15.16 -24.59 1.64
CA THR A 75 15.92 -25.04 0.45
C THR A 75 16.39 -23.87 -0.41
N GLU A 76 15.94 -22.64 -0.15
CA GLU A 76 16.49 -21.45 -0.81
C GLU A 76 17.57 -20.80 0.06
N GLU A 77 18.84 -20.96 -0.34
CA GLU A 77 19.92 -20.09 0.11
C GLU A 77 19.62 -18.67 -0.38
N TRP A 78 19.26 -17.78 0.54
CA TRP A 78 19.25 -16.33 0.33
C TRP A 78 20.63 -15.73 0.59
#